data_AF-A0A920DRC2-F1
#
_entry.id   AF-A0A920DRC2-F1
#
_cell.length_a   1.000
_cell.length_b   1.000
_cell.length_c   1.000
_cell.angle_alpha   90.00
_cell.angle_beta   90.00
_cell.angle_gamma   90.00
#
_symmetry.space_group_name_H-M   'P 1'
#
loop_
_entity.id
_entity.type
_entity.pdbx_description
1 polymer ?
#
loop_
_entity_poly.entity_id
_entity_poly.type
_entity_poly.pdbx_seq_one_letter_code
_entity_poly.pdbx_strand_id
1 'polypeptide(L)' 'MINNRVTKLFGIEFPLIQAGMIWCSGWELASAVSNAGGLGIIGAGSMYPEVLKSQIKNVRQQLISHLL' A
#
# COMPACT_ATOMS: atom_id res chain seq x y z
N MET A 1 0.79 -14.71 13.25
CA MET A 1 0.84 -14.74 11.77
C MET A 1 -0.28 -15.60 11.22
N ILE A 2 -1.22 -14.99 10.51
CA ILE A 2 -2.26 -15.73 9.76
C ILE A 2 -1.62 -16.20 8.45
N ASN A 3 -1.52 -17.51 8.26
CA ASN A 3 -0.68 -18.11 7.23
C ASN A 3 -1.54 -18.63 6.06
N ASN A 4 -1.68 -17.85 4.99
CA ASN A 4 -2.39 -18.26 3.78
C ASN A 4 -1.62 -17.89 2.50
N ARG A 5 -2.17 -18.22 1.34
CA ARG A 5 -1.49 -17.96 0.05
C ARG A 5 -1.23 -16.48 -0.21
N VAL A 6 -2.11 -15.59 0.26
CA VAL A 6 -1.99 -14.13 0.06
C VAL A 6 -0.88 -13.55 0.92
N THR A 7 -0.85 -13.88 2.23
CA THR A 7 0.20 -13.40 3.14
C THR A 7 1.59 -13.86 2.70
N LYS A 8 1.71 -15.11 2.21
CA LYS A 8 2.95 -15.64 1.62
C LYS A 8 3.37 -14.94 0.32
N LEU A 9 2.42 -14.68 -0.57
CA LEU A 9 2.70 -14.08 -1.87
C LEU A 9 3.23 -12.64 -1.74
N PHE A 10 2.67 -11.87 -0.82
CA PHE A 10 2.97 -10.44 -0.67
C PHE A 10 3.88 -10.10 0.52
N GLY A 11 4.21 -11.06 1.38
CA GLY A 11 5.04 -10.82 2.56
C GLY A 11 4.38 -9.93 3.62
N ILE A 12 3.05 -10.01 3.74
CA ILE A 12 2.25 -9.20 4.67
C ILE A 12 1.78 -10.06 5.87
N GLU A 13 1.55 -9.42 7.02
CA GLU A 13 1.15 -10.12 8.26
C GLU A 13 -0.32 -10.54 8.26
N PHE A 14 -1.18 -9.68 7.74
CA PHE A 14 -2.63 -9.86 7.70
C PHE A 14 -3.10 -10.04 6.27
N PRO A 15 -4.02 -10.98 5.99
CA PRO A 15 -4.64 -11.13 4.66
C PRO A 15 -5.71 -10.05 4.42
N LEU A 16 -5.37 -8.79 4.74
CA LEU A 16 -6.23 -7.62 4.61
C LEU A 16 -5.68 -6.74 3.49
N ILE A 17 -6.54 -6.47 2.52
CA ILE A 17 -6.20 -5.67 1.35
C ILE A 17 -7.08 -4.42 1.37
N GLN A 18 -6.46 -3.26 1.38
CA GLN A 18 -7.19 -2.00 1.25
C GLN A 18 -7.61 -1.79 -0.21
N ALA A 19 -8.90 -1.54 -0.44
CA ALA A 19 -9.45 -1.36 -1.78
C ALA A 19 -8.93 -0.05 -2.43
N GLY A 20 -8.38 -0.14 -3.64
CA GLY A 20 -7.96 1.04 -4.41
C GLY A 20 -9.14 1.92 -4.80
N MET A 21 -9.35 3.01 -4.06
CA MET A 21 -10.41 3.99 -4.25
C MET A 21 -9.82 5.28 -4.81
N ILE A 22 -10.23 5.65 -6.02
CA ILE A 22 -9.79 6.89 -6.67
C ILE A 22 -10.12 8.08 -5.75
N TRP A 23 -9.17 8.99 -5.56
CA TRP A 23 -9.27 10.18 -4.70
C TRP A 23 -9.39 9.93 -3.18
N CYS A 24 -9.59 8.68 -2.72
CA CYS A 24 -9.66 8.35 -1.29
C CYS A 24 -8.44 7.57 -0.78
N SER A 25 -7.74 6.86 -1.65
CA SER A 25 -6.59 6.02 -1.29
C SER A 25 -5.27 6.57 -1.86
N GLY A 26 -4.82 7.68 -1.29
CA GLY A 26 -3.51 8.27 -1.55
C GLY A 26 -2.38 7.53 -0.81
N TRP A 27 -1.18 8.10 -0.89
CA TRP A 27 0.03 7.55 -0.25
C TRP A 27 -0.11 7.40 1.27
N GLU A 28 -0.88 8.27 1.92
CA GLU A 28 -1.09 8.28 3.37
C GLU A 28 -1.81 7.01 3.85
N LEU A 29 -2.92 6.65 3.20
CA LEU A 29 -3.70 5.47 3.56
C LEU A 29 -2.95 4.19 3.16
N ALA A 30 -2.37 4.17 1.96
CA ALA A 30 -1.64 3.02 1.47
C ALA A 30 -0.41 2.70 2.35
N SER A 31 0.33 3.72 2.79
CA SER A 31 1.48 3.52 3.69
C SER A 31 1.03 3.10 5.09
N ALA A 32 -0.03 3.70 5.64
CA ALA A 32 -0.56 3.34 6.95
C ALA A 32 -1.01 1.87 7.01
N VAL A 33 -1.73 1.39 5.99
CA VAL A 33 -2.16 -0.02 5.91
C VAL A 33 -0.96 -0.95 5.79
N SER A 34 0.03 -0.59 4.98
CA SER A 34 1.24 -1.39 4.78
C SER A 34 2.08 -1.47 6.07
N ASN A 35 2.23 -0.36 6.78
CA ASN A 35 2.91 -0.29 8.08
C ASN A 35 2.17 -1.07 9.17
N ALA A 36 0.85 -1.19 9.08
CA ALA A 36 0.04 -2.02 9.97
C ALA A 36 0.07 -3.52 9.62
N GLY A 37 0.83 -3.93 8.58
CA GLY A 37 0.99 -5.33 8.19
C GLY A 37 -0.05 -5.84 7.18
N GLY A 38 -0.86 -4.97 6.58
CA GLY A 38 -1.76 -5.29 5.46
C GLY A 38 -1.18 -4.91 4.09
N LEU A 39 -1.97 -5.05 3.03
CA LEU A 39 -1.60 -4.58 1.68
C LEU A 39 -2.30 -3.25 1.37
N GLY A 40 -1.55 -2.15 1.38
CA GLY A 40 -2.02 -0.84 0.95
C GLY A 40 -1.98 -0.67 -0.57
N ILE A 41 -2.97 0.03 -1.13
CA ILE A 41 -3.14 0.24 -2.58
C ILE A 41 -3.43 1.70 -2.88
N ILE A 42 -2.62 2.31 -3.75
CA ILE A 42 -2.90 3.64 -4.30
C ILE A 42 -4.01 3.54 -5.36
N GLY A 43 -5.09 4.30 -5.18
CA GLY A 43 -6.17 4.43 -6.16
C GLY A 43 -5.80 5.33 -7.33
N ALA A 44 -5.09 4.78 -8.33
CA ALA A 44 -4.49 5.55 -9.43
C ALA A 44 -5.40 5.74 -10.67
N GLY A 45 -6.66 5.30 -10.66
CA GLY A 45 -7.49 5.14 -11.86
C GLY A 45 -7.65 6.38 -12.75
N SER A 46 -7.67 7.59 -12.18
CA SER A 46 -7.75 8.86 -12.93
C SER A 46 -6.51 9.75 -12.72
N MET A 47 -5.40 9.17 -12.27
CA MET A 47 -4.22 9.90 -11.83
C MET A 47 -3.24 10.08 -13.00
N TYR A 48 -2.74 11.29 -13.20
CA TYR A 48 -1.69 11.53 -14.18
C TYR A 48 -0.36 10.86 -13.77
N PRO A 49 0.50 10.45 -14.72
CA PRO A 49 1.72 9.70 -14.43
C PRO A 49 2.67 10.38 -13.42
N GLU A 50 2.85 11.68 -13.52
CA GLU A 50 3.70 12.46 -12.60
C GLU A 50 3.14 12.50 -11.18
N VAL A 51 1.82 12.55 -11.04
CA VAL A 51 1.15 12.49 -9.74
C VAL A 51 1.33 11.10 -9.14
N LEU A 52 1.12 10.04 -9.92
CA LEU A 52 1.35 8.67 -9.46
C LEU A 52 2.80 8.45 -9.01
N LYS A 53 3.77 9.00 -9.75
CA LYS A 53 5.19 8.93 -9.37
C LYS A 53 5.47 9.60 -8.03
N SER A 54 4.84 10.74 -7.76
CA SER A 54 4.93 11.41 -6.46
C SER A 54 4.31 10.57 -5.34
N GLN A 55 3.14 9.99 -5.56
CA GLN A 55 2.47 9.12 -4.59
C GLN A 55 3.34 7.90 -4.23
N ILE A 56 3.92 7.22 -5.24
CA ILE A 56 4.82 6.08 -5.02
C ILE A 56 6.05 6.49 -4.21
N LYS A 57 6.65 7.66 -4.52
CA LYS A 57 7.79 8.18 -3.76
C LYS A 57 7.43 8.43 -2.30
N ASN A 58 6.28 9.03 -2.04
CA ASN A 58 5.82 9.32 -0.68
C ASN A 58 5.53 8.03 0.11
N VAL A 59 4.91 7.02 -0.51
CA VAL A 59 4.74 5.71 0.14
C VAL A 59 6.09 5.17 0.60
N ARG A 60 7.09 5.12 -0.28
CA ARG A 60 8.43 4.62 0.07
C ARG A 60 9.09 5.37 1.21
N GLN A 61 8.86 6.68 1.31
CA GLN A 61 9.41 7.51 2.40
C GLN A 61 8.74 7.25 3.75
N GLN A 62 7.53 6.71 3.75
CA GLN A 62 6.71 6.49 4.95
C GLN A 62 6.72 5.04 5.43
N LEU A 63 7.19 4.11 4.60
CA LEU A 63 7.34 2.71 4.97
C LEU A 63 8.45 2.56 6.02
N ILE A 64 8.20 1.72 7.02
CA ILE A 64 9.18 1.34 8.04
C ILE A 64 10.27 0.46 7.39
N SER A 65 11.51 0.56 7.89
CA SER A 65 12.73 -0.01 7.30
C SER A 65 12.74 -1.53 7.06
N HIS A 66 11.80 -2.30 7.60
CA HIS A 66 11.71 -3.75 7.39
C HIS A 66 10.70 -4.14 6.28
N LEU A 67 10.06 -3.16 5.62
CA LEU A 67 9.05 -3.37 4.58
C LEU A 67 9.61 -3.20 3.15
N LEU A 68 10.91 -2.92 3.03
CA LEU A 68 11.66 -2.78 1.77
C LEU A 68 12.99 -3.53 1.89
#